data_AF-A0A7W8UN74-F1
#
_entry.id   AF-A0A7W8UN74-F1
#
_cell.length_a   1.000
_cell.length_b   1.000
_cell.length_c   1.000
_cell.angle_alpha   90.00
_cell.angle_beta   90.00
_cell.angle_gamma   90.00
#
_symmetry.space_group_name_H-M   'P 1'
#
loop_
_entity.id
_entity.type
_entity.pdbx_description
1 polymer ?
#
loop_
_entity_poly.entity_id
_entity_poly.type
_entity_poly.pdbx_seq_one_letter_code
_entity_poly.pdbx_strand_id
1 'polypeptide(L)'
;MNVVRFPRREHSDDPDRAFVSSDADARRLYKFALQYEMDGKSWATEIWAYSSKDAEDRVAAMRRSLTMCGQIYAEVEAEAPTSP
;
A
#
# COMPACT_ATOMS: atom_id res chain seq x y z
N MET A 1 8.60 -7.28 29.59
CA MET A 1 8.12 -5.98 29.05
C MET A 1 9.20 -5.46 28.11
N ASN A 2 9.08 -5.66 26.80
CA ASN A 2 10.07 -5.16 25.83
C ASN A 2 9.55 -3.85 25.24
N VAL A 3 10.24 -2.75 25.53
CA VAL A 3 9.94 -1.44 24.96
C VAL A 3 10.71 -1.34 23.66
N VAL A 4 10.02 -1.50 22.53
CA VAL A 4 10.59 -1.23 21.20
C VAL A 4 10.76 0.28 21.08
N ARG A 5 12.01 0.77 21.12
CA ARG A 5 12.34 2.16 20.78
C ARG A 5 12.54 2.24 19.27
N PHE A 6 11.69 3.00 18.59
CA PHE A 6 11.94 3.35 17.20
C PHE A 6 13.00 4.46 17.17
N PRO A 7 14.10 4.32 16.41
CA PRO A 7 15.00 5.42 16.18
C PRO A 7 14.21 6.54 15.51
N ARG A 8 14.35 7.76 16.03
CA ARG A 8 13.77 8.96 15.43
C ARG A 8 14.44 9.11 14.06
N ARG A 9 13.76 8.63 13.00
CA ARG A 9 14.19 8.85 11.62
C ARG A 9 14.30 10.36 11.45
N GLU A 10 15.49 10.84 11.09
CA GLU A 10 15.59 12.15 10.44
C GLU A 10 14.57 12.14 9.31
N HIS A 11 13.70 13.15 9.27
CA HIS A 11 12.71 13.31 8.22
C HIS A 11 13.46 13.41 6.88
N SER A 12 13.68 12.27 6.23
CA SER A 12 13.75 12.23 4.78
C SER A 12 12.31 12.47 4.33
N ASP A 13 12.06 13.59 3.67
CA ASP A 13 10.76 13.87 3.06
C ASP A 13 10.39 12.83 1.98
N ASP A 14 11.36 12.00 1.56
CA ASP A 14 11.14 10.93 0.60
C ASP A 14 10.83 9.57 1.29
N PRO A 15 9.76 8.88 0.85
CA PRO A 15 9.40 7.54 1.33
C PRO A 15 10.40 6.46 0.89
N ASP A 16 10.45 5.35 1.66
CA ASP A 16 11.28 4.19 1.33
C ASP A 16 10.96 3.69 -0.09
N ARG A 17 11.96 3.24 -0.86
CA ARG A 17 11.81 2.80 -2.27
C ARG A 17 10.75 1.72 -2.46
N ALA A 18 10.51 0.88 -1.45
CA ALA A 18 9.46 -0.14 -1.48
C ALA A 18 8.02 0.44 -1.52
N PHE A 19 7.88 1.73 -1.19
CA PHE A 19 6.61 2.46 -1.17
C PHE A 19 6.54 3.53 -2.26
N VAL A 20 7.45 3.46 -3.24
CA VAL A 20 7.45 4.31 -4.44
C VAL A 20 7.45 3.42 -5.66
N SER A 21 6.51 3.65 -6.57
CA SER A 21 6.47 3.00 -7.87
C SER A 21 6.31 4.05 -8.97
N SER A 22 6.23 3.63 -10.22
CA SER A 22 5.88 4.48 -11.35
C SER A 22 4.81 3.80 -12.20
N ASP A 23 3.90 4.58 -12.75
CA ASP A 23 2.94 4.07 -13.74
C ASP A 23 3.58 3.94 -15.13
N ALA A 24 2.78 3.54 -16.13
CA ALA A 24 3.24 3.39 -17.51
C ALA A 24 3.74 4.71 -18.15
N ASP A 25 3.32 5.86 -17.62
CA ASP A 25 3.73 7.19 -18.06
C ASP A 25 4.93 7.73 -17.23
N ALA A 26 5.59 6.87 -16.44
CA ALA A 26 6.66 7.22 -15.52
C ALA A 26 6.27 8.25 -14.43
N ARG A 27 4.97 8.41 -14.13
CA ARG A 27 4.53 9.24 -13.01
C ARG A 27 4.70 8.48 -11.71
N ARG A 28 5.26 9.15 -10.69
CA ARG A 28 5.50 8.56 -9.38
C ARG A 28 4.18 8.25 -8.68
N LEU A 29 4.10 7.02 -8.19
CA LEU A 29 3.06 6.54 -7.28
C LEU A 29 3.67 6.31 -5.92
N TYR A 30 2.90 6.61 -4.89
CA TYR A 30 3.26 6.41 -3.49
C TYR A 30 2.27 5.46 -2.84
N LYS A 31 2.77 4.60 -1.95
CA LYS A 31 1.94 3.67 -1.20
C LYS A 31 1.42 4.36 0.06
N PHE A 32 0.11 4.52 0.18
CA PHE A 32 -0.54 5.10 1.35
C PHE A 32 -1.24 4.01 2.15
N ALA A 33 -1.01 4.00 3.46
CA ALA A 33 -1.75 3.17 4.40
C ALA A 33 -3.12 3.80 4.67
N LEU A 34 -4.16 2.97 4.66
CA LEU A 34 -5.53 3.32 5.01
C LEU A 34 -5.91 2.57 6.29
N GLN A 35 -6.59 3.24 7.20
CA GLN A 35 -7.16 2.63 8.41
C GLN A 35 -8.68 2.79 8.41
N TYR A 36 -9.38 1.77 8.88
CA TYR A 36 -10.82 1.81 9.11
C TYR A 36 -11.20 0.93 10.29
N GLU A 37 -12.38 1.16 10.84
CA GLU A 37 -12.94 0.35 11.93
C GLU A 37 -14.03 -0.58 11.42
N MET A 38 -14.05 -1.80 11.95
CA MET A 38 -15.09 -2.80 11.69
C MET A 38 -15.18 -3.73 12.91
N ASP A 39 -16.39 -3.93 13.43
CA ASP A 39 -16.68 -4.75 14.60
C ASP A 39 -15.85 -4.38 15.85
N GLY A 40 -15.65 -3.08 16.08
CA GLY A 40 -14.88 -2.56 17.20
C GLY A 40 -13.37 -2.83 17.10
N LYS A 41 -12.87 -3.25 15.94
CA LYS A 41 -11.45 -3.48 15.66
C LYS A 41 -10.94 -2.52 14.59
N SER A 42 -9.70 -2.08 14.74
CA SER A 42 -8.98 -1.36 13.68
C SER A 42 -8.39 -2.33 12.67
N TRP A 43 -8.65 -2.07 11.40
CA TRP A 43 -8.08 -2.76 10.25
C TRP A 43 -7.27 -1.78 9.42
N ALA A 44 -6.30 -2.30 8.67
CA ALA A 44 -5.51 -1.52 7.74
C ALA A 44 -5.45 -2.19 6.37
N THR A 45 -5.42 -1.35 5.34
CA THR A 45 -5.15 -1.74 3.95
C THR A 45 -4.29 -0.67 3.30
N GLU A 46 -3.98 -0.82 2.02
CA GLU A 46 -3.04 0.05 1.32
C GLU A 46 -3.52 0.35 -0.10
N ILE A 47 -3.20 1.55 -0.57
CA ILE A 47 -3.46 1.98 -1.95
C ILE A 47 -2.23 2.65 -2.54
N TRP A 48 -2.11 2.57 -3.86
CA TRP A 48 -1.19 3.41 -4.62
C TRP A 48 -1.91 4.67 -5.09
N ALA A 49 -1.31 5.84 -4.86
CA ALA A 49 -1.84 7.14 -5.28
C ALA A 49 -0.71 8.11 -5.65
N TYR A 50 -1.02 9.14 -6.43
CA TYR A 50 -0.03 10.11 -6.92
C TYR A 50 0.35 11.18 -5.89
N SER A 51 -0.50 11.40 -4.89
CA SER A 51 -0.31 12.38 -3.81
C SER A 51 -1.24 12.06 -2.65
N SER A 52 -1.04 12.72 -1.49
CA SER A 52 -1.97 12.59 -0.35
C SER A 52 -3.40 13.02 -0.74
N LYS A 53 -3.54 14.06 -1.56
CA LYS A 53 -4.86 14.50 -2.06
C LYS A 53 -5.53 13.42 -2.92
N ASP A 54 -4.79 12.82 -3.86
CA ASP A 54 -5.32 11.71 -4.68
C ASP A 54 -5.70 10.51 -3.79
N ALA A 55 -4.89 10.20 -2.78
CA ALA A 55 -5.21 9.15 -1.81
C ALA A 55 -6.53 9.43 -1.06
N GLU A 56 -6.72 10.65 -0.55
CA GLU A 56 -7.94 11.08 0.12
C GLU A 56 -9.16 11.06 -0.80
N ASP A 57 -9.02 11.54 -2.04
CA ASP A 57 -10.09 11.56 -3.04
C ASP A 57 -10.52 10.11 -3.40
N ARG A 58 -9.56 9.18 -3.51
CA ARG A 58 -9.84 7.74 -3.69
C ARG A 58 -10.53 7.13 -2.48
N VAL A 59 -10.09 7.42 -1.25
CA VAL A 59 -10.79 6.98 -0.01
C VAL A 59 -12.22 7.50 0.02
N ALA A 60 -12.45 8.75 -0.37
CA ALA A 60 -13.78 9.32 -0.45
C ALA A 60 -14.64 8.58 -1.49
N ALA A 61 -14.08 8.21 -2.64
CA ALA A 61 -14.76 7.38 -3.63
C ALA A 61 -15.06 5.98 -3.09
N MET A 62 -14.12 5.33 -2.39
CA MET A 62 -14.32 4.01 -1.77
C MET A 62 -15.49 4.02 -0.80
N ARG A 63 -15.59 5.04 0.07
CA ARG A 63 -16.72 5.18 1.01
C ARG A 63 -18.08 5.27 0.32
N ARG A 64 -18.14 5.76 -0.93
CA ARG A 64 -19.39 5.95 -1.68
C ARG A 64 -19.74 4.77 -2.59
N SER A 65 -18.75 4.08 -3.14
CA SER A 65 -18.99 3.15 -4.26
C SER A 65 -18.08 1.91 -4.30
N LEU A 66 -17.32 1.62 -3.23
CA LEU A 66 -16.48 0.42 -3.22
C LEU A 66 -17.34 -0.85 -3.34
N THR A 67 -16.94 -1.74 -4.25
CA THR A 67 -17.61 -3.02 -4.51
C THR A 67 -16.59 -4.14 -4.46
N MET A 68 -16.95 -5.28 -3.87
CA MET A 68 -16.12 -6.49 -3.87
C MET A 68 -16.22 -7.18 -5.25
N CYS A 69 -15.10 -7.28 -5.96
CA CYS A 69 -15.04 -7.83 -7.33
C CYS A 69 -14.58 -9.29 -7.41
N GLY A 70 -14.39 -9.95 -6.27
CA GLY A 70 -13.89 -11.33 -6.17
C GLY A 70 -12.56 -11.45 -5.42
N GLN A 71 -11.95 -12.63 -5.53
CA GLN A 71 -10.63 -12.92 -4.95
C GLN A 71 -9.51 -12.57 -5.94
N ILE A 72 -8.39 -12.07 -5.42
CA ILE A 72 -7.17 -11.87 -6.21
C ILE A 72 -6.39 -13.18 -6.23
N TYR A 73 -6.06 -13.67 -7.43
CA TYR A 73 -5.15 -14.79 -7.64
C TYR A 73 -3.86 -14.26 -8.28
N ALA A 74 -2.71 -14.66 -7.75
CA ALA A 74 -1.42 -14.42 -8.37
C ALA A 74 -0.86 -15.76 -8.85
N GLU A 75 -0.47 -15.84 -10.11
CA GLU A 75 0.31 -16.95 -10.64
C GLU A 75 1.78 -16.51 -10.64
N VAL A 76 2.63 -17.27 -9.95
CA VAL A 76 4.07 -17.07 -9.96
C VAL A 76 4.65 -18.26 -10.72
N GLU A 77 5.28 -18.01 -11.86
CA GLU A 77 6.05 -19.05 -12.55
C GLU A 77 7.11 -19.58 -11.58
N ALA A 78 6.99 -20.84 -11.18
CA ALA A 78 8.07 -21.49 -10.46
C ALA A 78 9.26 -21.63 -11.41
N GLU A 79 10.40 -21.04 -11.08
CA GLU A 79 11.65 -21.31 -11.80
C GLU A 79 11.84 -22.83 -11.89
N ALA A 80 11.91 -23.35 -13.10
CA ALA A 80 12.25 -24.75 -13.32
C ALA A 80 13.60 -25.01 -12.65
N PRO A 81 13.76 -26.11 -11.88
CA PRO A 81 15.02 -26.41 -11.23
C PRO A 81 16.11 -26.45 -12.30
N THR A 82 17.09 -25.54 -12.17
CA THR A 82 18.32 -25.57 -12.97
C THR A 82 19.05 -26.86 -12.63
N SER A 83 18.87 -27.87 -13.47
CA SER A 83 19.61 -29.12 -13.36
C SER A 83 21.10 -28.83 -13.65
N PRO A 84 22.03 -29.32 -12.82
CA PRO A 84 23.46 -29.21 -13.08
C PRO A 84 23.91 -30.08 -14.26
#